data_AF-A0A657B6X5-F1
#
_entry.id   AF-A0A657B6X5-F1
#
_cell.length_a   1.000
_cell.length_b   1.000
_cell.length_c   1.000
_cell.angle_alpha   90.00
_cell.angle_beta   90.00
_cell.angle_gamma   90.00
#
_symmetry.space_group_name_H-M   'P 1'
#
loop_
_entity.id
_entity.type
_entity.pdbx_description
1 polymer ?
#
loop_
_entity_poly.entity_id
_entity_poly.type
_entity_poly.pdbx_seq_one_letter_code
_entity_poly.pdbx_strand_id
1 'polypeptide(L)'
;MCASKRQQDSSRRNSEYYFSQLPEGLRNDLSTEQAREIKRVIDRAIPVPSKKIFSLELTFWLFKRFYCVFYLGEDKRRLIPNFGTNYGKMLKLSAHIVSTLIVWIATIFVAGAAVYYAKSTLGIDIFPNQHAQDIITETIREQAE
;
A
#
# COMPACT_ATOMS: atom_id res chain seq x y z
N MET A 1 -8.15 -5.37 -13.93
CA MET A 1 -8.88 -6.60 -14.34
C MET A 1 -7.99 -7.83 -14.64
N CYS A 2 -6.73 -7.71 -15.06
CA CYS A 2 -5.88 -8.87 -15.42
C CYS A 2 -5.47 -9.83 -14.27
N ALA A 3 -5.58 -9.44 -13.01
CA ALA A 3 -5.16 -10.29 -11.88
C ALA A 3 -6.15 -11.42 -11.56
N SER A 4 -7.46 -11.17 -11.73
CA SER A 4 -8.52 -12.13 -11.43
C SER A 4 -8.52 -13.34 -12.39
N LYS A 5 -8.26 -13.11 -13.69
CA LYS A 5 -8.18 -14.19 -14.70
C LYS A 5 -7.08 -15.23 -14.43
N ARG A 6 -5.93 -14.83 -13.86
CA ARG A 6 -4.81 -15.77 -13.59
C ARG A 6 -5.00 -16.61 -12.33
N GLN A 7 -5.70 -16.09 -11.31
CA GLN A 7 -6.05 -16.89 -10.13
C GLN A 7 -7.10 -17.95 -10.49
N GLN A 8 -8.05 -17.63 -11.38
CA GLN A 8 -8.99 -18.62 -11.94
C GLN A 8 -8.28 -19.68 -12.79
N ASP A 9 -7.21 -19.33 -13.51
CA ASP A 9 -6.45 -20.27 -14.35
C ASP A 9 -5.67 -21.30 -13.51
N SER A 10 -5.11 -20.91 -12.37
CA SER A 10 -4.51 -21.86 -11.41
C SER A 10 -5.53 -22.86 -10.85
N SER A 11 -6.76 -22.43 -10.60
CA SER A 11 -7.84 -23.33 -10.15
C SER A 11 -8.23 -24.36 -11.23
N ARG A 12 -7.93 -24.09 -12.51
CA ARG A 12 -8.19 -25.00 -13.63
C ARG A 12 -7.08 -26.01 -13.85
N ARG A 13 -5.85 -25.72 -13.43
CA ARG A 13 -4.66 -26.59 -13.58
C ARG A 13 -4.35 -27.30 -12.26
N ASN A 14 -5.23 -28.21 -11.86
CA ASN A 14 -5.06 -29.04 -10.66
C ASN A 14 -4.45 -30.42 -11.03
N SER A 15 -4.10 -31.23 -10.02
CA SER A 15 -3.59 -32.58 -10.26
C SER A 15 -4.54 -33.45 -11.08
N GLU A 16 -5.85 -33.30 -10.89
CA GLU A 16 -6.86 -34.04 -11.64
C GLU A 16 -6.82 -33.72 -13.13
N TYR A 17 -6.64 -32.45 -13.50
CA TYR A 17 -6.51 -32.00 -14.88
C TYR A 17 -5.32 -32.66 -15.56
N TYR A 18 -4.15 -32.68 -14.92
CA TYR A 18 -2.95 -33.31 -15.51
C TYR A 18 -3.05 -34.84 -15.51
N PHE A 19 -3.65 -35.45 -14.49
CA PHE A 19 -3.90 -36.88 -14.45
C PHE A 19 -4.87 -37.33 -15.56
N SER A 20 -5.87 -36.50 -15.88
CA SER A 20 -6.82 -36.78 -16.96
C SER A 20 -6.21 -36.77 -18.36
N GLN A 21 -5.05 -36.12 -18.54
CA GLN A 21 -4.31 -36.10 -19.81
C GLN A 21 -3.41 -37.33 -20.02
N LEU A 22 -3.31 -38.24 -19.04
CA LEU A 22 -2.61 -39.50 -19.24
C LEU A 22 -3.36 -40.38 -20.25
N PRO A 23 -2.64 -41.16 -21.09
CA PRO A 23 -3.27 -42.12 -22.00
C PRO A 23 -4.19 -43.08 -21.25
N GLU A 24 -5.37 -43.37 -21.80
CA GLU A 24 -6.37 -44.19 -21.11
C GLU A 24 -5.87 -45.59 -20.75
N GLY A 25 -5.05 -46.21 -21.60
CA GLY A 25 -4.43 -47.51 -21.31
C GLY A 25 -3.57 -47.46 -20.04
N LEU A 26 -2.71 -46.45 -19.93
CA LEU A 26 -1.88 -46.26 -18.73
C LEU A 26 -2.74 -45.95 -17.49
N ARG A 27 -3.83 -45.21 -17.66
CA ARG A 27 -4.70 -44.80 -16.55
C ARG A 27 -5.49 -45.98 -15.97
N ASN A 28 -5.84 -46.94 -16.81
CA ASN A 28 -6.57 -48.14 -16.42
C ASN A 28 -5.65 -49.23 -15.84
N ASP A 29 -4.38 -49.24 -16.24
CA ASP A 29 -3.37 -50.18 -15.71
C ASP A 29 -2.85 -49.79 -14.32
N LEU A 30 -3.11 -48.56 -13.88
CA LEU A 30 -2.70 -48.09 -12.56
C LEU A 30 -3.65 -48.62 -11.47
N SER A 31 -3.06 -49.19 -10.43
CA SER A 31 -3.81 -49.46 -9.20
C SER A 31 -4.24 -48.14 -8.53
N THR A 32 -5.28 -48.20 -7.71
CA THR A 32 -5.80 -47.04 -6.95
C THR A 32 -4.73 -46.37 -6.09
N GLU A 33 -3.81 -47.15 -5.51
CA GLU A 33 -2.69 -46.63 -4.72
C GLU A 33 -1.67 -45.90 -5.58
N GLN A 34 -1.33 -46.44 -6.75
CA GLN A 34 -0.40 -45.80 -7.70
C GLN A 34 -0.99 -44.51 -8.27
N ALA A 35 -2.28 -44.53 -8.64
CA ALA A 35 -2.99 -43.35 -9.10
C ALA A 35 -2.98 -42.23 -8.04
N ARG A 36 -3.19 -42.58 -6.77
CA ARG A 36 -3.15 -41.63 -5.65
C ARG A 36 -1.75 -41.02 -5.46
N GLU A 37 -0.69 -41.83 -5.52
CA GLU A 37 0.67 -41.30 -5.37
C GLU A 37 1.10 -40.44 -6.55
N ILE A 38 0.72 -40.79 -7.78
CA ILE A 38 0.97 -39.96 -8.96
C ILE A 38 0.29 -38.59 -8.79
N LYS A 39 -0.98 -38.56 -8.36
CA LYS A 39 -1.69 -37.29 -8.08
C LYS A 39 -0.97 -36.45 -7.01
N ARG A 40 -0.46 -37.08 -5.94
CA ARG A 40 0.33 -36.40 -4.89
C ARG A 40 1.67 -35.85 -5.40
N VAL A 41 2.32 -36.51 -6.34
CA VAL A 41 3.55 -36.02 -6.97
C VAL A 41 3.24 -34.84 -7.88
N ILE A 42 2.18 -34.95 -8.69
CA ILE A 42 1.71 -33.87 -9.57
C ILE A 42 1.36 -32.62 -8.75
N ASP A 43 0.60 -32.76 -7.66
CA ASP A 43 0.25 -31.63 -6.79
C ASP A 43 1.48 -30.89 -6.23
N ARG A 44 2.57 -31.61 -5.93
CA ARG A 44 3.83 -31.01 -5.49
C ARG A 44 4.60 -30.33 -6.63
N ALA A 45 4.46 -30.84 -7.85
CA ALA A 45 5.14 -30.31 -9.02
C ALA A 45 4.43 -29.08 -9.63
N ILE A 46 3.11 -28.94 -9.41
CA ILE A 46 2.35 -27.78 -9.90
C ILE A 46 2.84 -26.52 -9.18
N PRO A 47 3.32 -25.49 -9.91
CA PRO A 47 3.76 -24.25 -9.29
C PRO A 47 2.57 -23.53 -8.66
N VAL A 48 2.62 -23.34 -7.33
CA VAL A 48 1.63 -22.53 -6.61
C VAL A 48 1.71 -21.11 -7.16
N PRO A 49 0.60 -20.50 -7.62
CA PRO A 49 0.62 -19.13 -8.09
C PRO A 49 1.06 -18.21 -6.93
N SER A 50 2.26 -17.65 -7.06
CA SER A 50 2.72 -16.63 -6.13
C SER A 50 1.77 -15.43 -6.20
N LYS A 51 1.31 -14.97 -5.02
CA LYS A 51 0.45 -13.80 -4.91
C LYS A 51 1.22 -12.61 -5.47
N LYS A 52 0.75 -12.13 -6.62
CA LYS A 52 1.43 -11.16 -7.49
C LYS A 52 1.82 -9.91 -6.70
N ILE A 53 3.06 -9.44 -6.89
CA ILE A 53 3.56 -8.16 -6.39
C ILE A 53 2.55 -7.07 -6.81
N PHE A 54 2.07 -6.30 -5.85
CA PHE A 54 1.21 -5.15 -6.08
C PHE A 54 2.10 -3.96 -6.44
N SER A 55 2.01 -3.48 -7.67
CA SER A 55 2.67 -2.27 -8.12
C SER A 55 1.69 -1.10 -8.09
N LEU A 56 2.01 -0.07 -7.30
CA LEU A 56 1.31 1.20 -7.33
C LEU A 56 2.20 2.22 -8.05
N GLU A 57 1.78 2.61 -9.24
CA GLU A 57 2.47 3.63 -10.03
C GLU A 57 1.73 4.95 -9.84
N LEU A 58 2.36 5.90 -9.14
CA LEU A 58 1.79 7.23 -8.91
C LEU A 58 2.38 8.20 -9.92
N THR A 59 1.56 8.61 -10.88
CA THR A 59 1.91 9.65 -11.86
C THR A 59 1.15 10.91 -11.50
N PHE A 60 1.86 11.93 -11.01
CA PHE A 60 1.27 13.23 -10.71
C PHE A 60 1.38 14.15 -11.93
N TRP A 61 0.26 14.71 -12.40
CA TRP A 61 0.24 15.69 -13.50
C TRP A 61 1.12 16.91 -13.17
N LEU A 62 1.08 17.40 -11.93
CA LEU A 62 1.74 18.65 -11.55
C LEU A 62 3.29 18.56 -11.50
N PHE A 63 3.86 17.36 -11.43
CA PHE A 63 5.30 17.14 -11.33
C PHE A 63 5.82 16.23 -12.43
N LYS A 64 5.95 16.76 -13.67
CA LYS A 64 6.57 16.06 -14.81
C LYS A 64 7.98 15.48 -14.56
N ARG A 65 8.64 15.84 -13.46
CA ARG A 65 10.02 15.45 -13.11
C ARG A 65 10.10 14.16 -12.26
N PHE A 66 9.05 13.77 -11.54
CA PHE A 66 9.14 12.71 -10.53
C PHE A 66 8.25 11.52 -10.88
N TYR A 67 8.86 10.35 -11.06
CA TYR A 67 8.19 9.07 -11.26
C TYR A 67 8.34 8.25 -9.99
N CYS A 68 7.22 7.94 -9.32
CA CYS A 68 7.24 7.19 -8.07
C CYS A 68 6.51 5.85 -8.25
N VAL A 69 7.23 4.76 -8.06
CA VAL A 69 6.69 3.39 -8.16
C VAL A 69 6.90 2.67 -6.85
N PHE A 70 5.80 2.23 -6.25
CA PHE A 70 5.82 1.39 -5.06
C PHE A 70 5.58 -0.07 -5.45
N TYR A 71 6.57 -0.92 -5.19
CA TYR A 71 6.41 -2.37 -5.31
C TYR A 71 6.15 -2.96 -3.93
N LEU A 72 4.91 -3.40 -3.68
CA LEU A 72 4.52 -4.11 -2.45
C LEU A 72 4.32 -5.59 -2.76
N GLY A 73 5.28 -6.43 -2.34
CA GLY A 73 5.16 -7.88 -2.39
C GLY A 73 4.82 -8.46 -1.01
N GLU A 74 3.80 -9.32 -0.94
CA GLU A 74 3.56 -10.13 0.25
C GLU A 74 4.46 -11.38 0.17
N ASP A 75 5.67 -11.32 0.72
CA ASP A 75 6.57 -12.48 0.76
C ASP A 75 6.11 -13.47 1.86
N LYS A 76 5.55 -14.60 1.43
CA LYS A 76 5.08 -15.69 2.31
C LYS A 76 6.06 -16.86 2.41
N ARG A 77 7.28 -16.76 1.86
CA ARG A 77 8.21 -17.90 1.80
C ARG A 77 8.78 -18.33 3.15
N ARG A 78 8.50 -17.60 4.23
CA ARG A 78 8.78 -18.04 5.59
C ARG A 78 7.49 -18.10 6.40
N LEU A 79 7.02 -19.32 6.65
CA LEU A 79 6.27 -19.67 7.85
C LEU A 79 7.19 -19.43 9.06
N ILE A 80 7.45 -18.17 9.40
CA ILE A 80 7.85 -17.87 10.78
C ILE A 80 6.55 -18.00 11.57
N PRO A 81 6.40 -18.99 12.46
CA PRO A 81 5.09 -19.34 13.03
C PRO A 81 4.44 -18.25 13.90
N ASN A 82 5.07 -17.09 14.13
CA ASN A 82 4.68 -16.18 15.21
C ASN A 82 4.42 -14.72 14.83
N PHE A 83 4.49 -14.32 13.56
CA PHE A 83 4.08 -12.95 13.18
C PHE A 83 2.65 -12.97 12.64
N GLY A 84 1.72 -12.88 13.59
CA GLY A 84 0.30 -13.15 13.41
C GLY A 84 -0.40 -12.36 12.31
N THR A 85 -1.59 -12.84 11.96
CA THR A 85 -2.57 -12.37 10.98
C THR A 85 -2.92 -10.86 11.01
N ASN A 86 -2.31 -10.09 11.91
CA ASN A 86 -2.53 -8.67 12.14
C ASN A 86 -1.62 -7.76 11.29
N TYR A 87 -0.51 -8.24 10.72
CA TYR A 87 0.38 -7.38 9.89
C TYR A 87 -0.34 -6.74 8.72
N GLY A 88 -1.21 -7.48 8.03
CA GLY A 88 -1.98 -6.92 6.92
C GLY A 88 -2.98 -5.85 7.36
N LYS A 89 -3.53 -5.95 8.58
CA LYS A 89 -4.42 -4.93 9.16
C LYS A 89 -3.62 -3.72 9.63
N MET A 90 -2.48 -3.94 10.26
CA MET A 90 -1.57 -2.88 10.71
C MET A 90 -1.00 -2.07 9.55
N LEU A 91 -0.63 -2.72 8.44
CA LEU A 91 -0.14 -2.03 7.24
C LEU A 91 -1.24 -1.19 6.57
N LYS A 92 -2.47 -1.70 6.53
CA LYS A 92 -3.62 -0.92 6.03
C LYS A 92 -3.92 0.27 6.93
N LEU A 93 -3.87 0.06 8.25
CA LEU A 93 -4.10 1.11 9.23
C LEU A 93 -3.00 2.18 9.15
N SER A 94 -1.73 1.78 9.07
CA SER A 94 -0.61 2.72 8.97
C SER A 94 -0.66 3.51 7.67
N ALA A 95 -0.95 2.85 6.53
CA ALA A 95 -1.13 3.54 5.26
C ALA A 95 -2.29 4.54 5.30
N HIS A 96 -3.40 4.19 5.97
CA HIS A 96 -4.54 5.08 6.11
C HIS A 96 -4.19 6.31 6.96
N ILE A 97 -3.54 6.11 8.12
CA ILE A 97 -3.10 7.19 9.00
C ILE A 97 -2.12 8.13 8.31
N VAL A 98 -1.12 7.59 7.61
CA VAL A 98 -0.13 8.40 6.88
C VAL A 98 -0.83 9.21 5.79
N SER A 99 -1.75 8.61 5.05
CA SER A 99 -2.51 9.29 4.01
C SER A 99 -3.36 10.43 4.56
N THR A 100 -4.10 10.23 5.65
CA THR A 100 -4.91 11.30 6.25
C THR A 100 -4.04 12.42 6.80
N LEU A 101 -2.92 12.08 7.44
CA LEU A 101 -2.01 13.07 8.02
C LEU A 101 -1.40 13.99 6.95
N ILE A 102 -0.99 13.43 5.81
CA ILE A 102 -0.50 14.22 4.66
C ILE A 102 -1.58 15.19 4.14
N VAL A 103 -2.83 14.72 4.00
CA VAL A 103 -3.94 15.56 3.52
C VAL A 103 -4.24 16.69 4.50
N TRP A 104 -4.23 16.41 5.81
CA TRP A 104 -4.43 17.43 6.83
C TRP A 104 -3.35 18.50 6.83
N ILE A 105 -2.07 18.10 6.74
CA ILE A 105 -0.95 19.06 6.63
C ILE A 105 -1.11 19.93 5.39
N ALA A 106 -1.39 19.34 4.23
CA ALA A 106 -1.60 20.08 3.00
C ALA A 106 -2.78 21.06 3.11
N THR A 107 -3.87 20.64 3.75
CA THR A 107 -5.07 21.48 3.95
C THR A 107 -4.76 22.68 4.86
N ILE A 108 -4.07 22.45 5.98
CA ILE A 108 -3.66 23.52 6.91
C ILE A 108 -2.70 24.50 6.21
N PHE A 109 -1.75 23.97 5.44
CA PHE A 109 -0.80 24.81 4.68
C PHE A 109 -1.52 25.70 3.67
N VAL A 110 -2.45 25.15 2.88
CA VAL A 110 -3.24 25.92 1.91
C VAL A 110 -4.14 26.94 2.61
N ALA A 111 -4.78 26.58 3.73
CA ALA A 111 -5.60 27.50 4.51
C ALA A 111 -4.76 28.66 5.08
N GLY A 112 -3.58 28.38 5.64
CA GLY A 112 -2.66 29.40 6.13
C GLY A 112 -2.16 30.32 5.01
N ALA A 113 -1.83 29.75 3.84
CA ALA A 113 -1.46 30.52 2.67
C ALA A 113 -2.62 31.41 2.19
N ALA A 114 -3.85 30.89 2.16
CA ALA A 114 -5.03 31.67 1.77
C ALA A 114 -5.28 32.85 2.72
N VAL A 115 -5.14 32.65 4.03
CA VAL A 115 -5.23 33.74 5.02
C VAL A 115 -4.10 34.76 4.82
N TYR A 116 -2.88 34.31 4.58
CA TYR A 116 -1.75 35.19 4.29
C TYR A 116 -1.97 36.03 3.03
N TYR A 117 -2.46 35.42 1.95
CA TYR A 117 -2.78 36.14 0.72
C TYR A 117 -3.97 37.08 0.90
N ALA A 118 -5.02 36.66 1.60
CA ALA A 118 -6.15 37.54 1.94
C ALA A 118 -5.68 38.77 2.74
N LYS A 119 -4.77 38.58 3.71
CA LYS A 119 -4.10 39.68 4.42
C LYS A 119 -3.37 40.60 3.45
N SER A 120 -2.60 40.04 2.52
CA SER A 120 -1.83 40.81 1.54
C SER A 120 -2.70 41.59 0.54
N THR A 121 -3.86 41.07 0.14
CA THR A 121 -4.72 41.69 -0.89
C THR A 121 -5.74 42.67 -0.31
N LEU A 122 -6.23 42.42 0.92
CA LEU A 122 -7.20 43.31 1.56
C LEU A 122 -6.56 44.60 2.07
N GLY A 123 -5.22 44.69 2.14
CA GLY A 123 -4.51 45.87 2.65
C GLY A 123 -4.85 46.19 4.10
N ILE A 124 -5.51 45.27 4.81
CA ILE A 124 -5.88 45.42 6.21
C ILE A 124 -4.61 45.18 7.02
N ASP A 125 -4.03 46.28 7.48
CA ASP A 125 -3.01 46.30 8.51
C ASP A 125 -3.68 45.86 9.82
N ILE A 126 -3.59 44.56 10.15
CA ILE A 126 -4.15 44.00 11.40
C ILE A 126 -3.34 44.48 12.62
N PHE A 127 -2.13 45.02 12.40
CA PHE A 127 -1.28 45.60 13.43
C PHE A 127 -0.82 47.01 13.03
N PRO A 128 -1.74 47.98 12.92
CA PRO A 128 -1.33 49.36 12.70
C PRO A 128 -0.56 49.81 13.95
N ASN A 129 0.75 50.02 13.79
CA ASN A 129 1.68 50.52 14.81
C ASN A 129 2.10 49.56 15.95
N GLN A 130 1.95 48.23 15.84
CA GLN A 130 2.58 47.31 16.80
C GLN A 130 3.81 46.65 16.18
N HIS A 131 4.98 47.18 16.51
CA HIS A 131 6.24 46.54 16.13
C HIS A 131 6.61 45.51 17.21
N ALA A 132 7.25 44.40 16.81
CA ALA A 132 7.70 43.38 17.78
C ALA A 132 8.60 43.96 18.89
N GLN A 133 9.30 45.06 18.60
CA GLN A 133 10.12 45.81 19.56
C GLN A 133 9.32 46.49 20.68
N ASP A 134 8.06 46.87 20.44
CA ASP A 134 7.21 47.52 21.45
C ASP A 134 6.76 46.51 22.50
N ILE A 135 6.40 45.29 22.07
CA ILE A 135 6.01 44.18 22.95
C ILE A 135 7.20 43.75 23.83
N ILE A 136 8.40 43.67 23.26
CA ILE A 136 9.62 43.33 24.00
C ILE A 136 9.95 44.42 25.03
N THR A 137 9.80 45.70 24.65
CA THR A 137 10.10 46.83 25.54
C THR A 137 9.11 46.93 26.71
N GLU A 138 7.82 46.72 26.47
CA GLU A 138 6.83 46.68 27.55
C GLU A 138 7.03 45.51 28.51
N THR A 139 7.36 44.33 27.98
CA THR A 139 7.66 43.15 28.83
C THR A 139 8.89 43.39 29.71
N ILE A 140 9.93 44.04 29.18
CA ILE A 140 11.14 44.37 29.97
C ILE A 140 10.83 45.42 31.05
N ARG A 141 9.93 46.38 30.75
CA ARG A 141 9.53 47.43 31.70
C ARG A 141 8.66 46.87 32.84
N GLU A 142 7.79 45.92 32.56
CA GLU A 142 6.94 45.26 33.56
C GLU A 142 7.72 44.34 34.51
N GLN A 143 8.93 43.90 34.13
CA GLN A 143 9.84 43.12 34.98
C GLN A 143 10.83 43.99 35.79
N ALA A 144 10.79 45.31 35.61
CA ALA A 144 11.70 46.28 36.23
C ALA A 144 11.03 47.15 37.33
N GLU A 145 9.71 47.01 37.53
CA GLU A 145 8.97 47.43 38.74
C GLU A 145 8.80 46.25 39.70
#